data_AF-A0A1B9HWF9-F1
#
_entry.id   AF-A0A1B9HWF9-F1
#
_cell.length_a   1.000
_cell.length_b   1.000
_cell.length_c   1.000
_cell.angle_alpha   90.00
_cell.angle_beta   90.00
_cell.angle_gamma   90.00
#
_symmetry.space_group_name_H-M   'P 1'
#
loop_
_entity.id
_entity.type
_entity.pdbx_description
1 polymer ?
#
loop_
_entity_poly.entity_id
_entity_poly.type
_entity_poly.pdbx_seq_one_letter_code
_entity_poly.pdbx_strand_id
1 'polypeptide(L)' 'MATIYRQAQRMAHESPVIFWSLAMGFAGPIMVLTVPPIRKSFGYKQAERIPTTFPVPNRPRRAVSGYEDP' A
#
# COMPACT_ATOMS: atom_id res chain seq x y z
N MET A 1 33.16 -10.91 -3.14
CA MET A 1 32.43 -9.64 -2.91
C MET A 1 33.14 -8.39 -3.45
N ALA A 2 34.49 -8.31 -3.41
CA ALA A 2 35.22 -7.13 -3.92
C ALA A 2 34.95 -6.79 -5.41
N THR A 3 34.71 -7.79 -6.26
CA THR A 3 34.45 -7.59 -7.70
C THR A 3 33.11 -6.94 -7.99
N ILE A 4 32.05 -7.35 -7.27
CA ILE A 4 30.68 -6.83 -7.46
C ILE A 4 30.61 -5.37 -7.01
N TYR A 5 31.20 -5.05 -5.85
CA TYR A 5 31.26 -3.68 -5.36
C TYR A 5 31.98 -2.75 -6.36
N ARG A 6 33.14 -3.20 -6.88
CA ARG A 6 33.92 -2.43 -7.87
C ARG A 6 33.12 -2.20 -9.16
N GLN A 7 32.36 -3.18 -9.62
CA GLN A 7 31.50 -3.04 -10.80
C GLN A 7 30.34 -2.06 -10.56
N ALA A 8 29.64 -2.17 -9.43
CA ALA A 8 28.57 -1.24 -9.07
C ALA A 8 29.09 0.20 -8.94
N GLN A 9 30.24 0.39 -8.29
CA GLN A 9 30.91 1.68 -8.20
C GLN A 9 31.26 2.23 -9.58
N ARG A 10 31.83 1.42 -10.47
CA ARG A 10 32.16 1.82 -11.84
C ARG A 10 30.92 2.24 -12.63
N MET A 11 29.83 1.47 -12.56
CA MET A 11 28.56 1.80 -13.21
C MET A 11 27.94 3.09 -12.67
N ALA A 12 28.03 3.33 -11.37
CA ALA A 12 27.54 4.57 -10.76
C ALA A 12 28.26 5.82 -11.27
N HIS A 13 29.54 5.71 -11.66
CA HIS A 13 30.33 6.83 -12.21
C HIS A 13 30.29 6.92 -13.74
N GLU A 14 30.38 5.80 -14.47
CA GLU A 14 30.44 5.79 -15.94
C GLU A 14 29.05 5.93 -16.59
N SER A 15 27.99 5.43 -15.95
CA SER A 15 26.62 5.47 -16.46
C SER A 15 25.61 5.83 -15.35
N PRO A 16 25.74 7.02 -14.73
CA PRO A 16 24.99 7.39 -13.54
C PRO A 16 23.48 7.35 -13.74
N VAL A 17 22.98 7.80 -14.89
CA VAL A 17 21.55 7.84 -15.18
C VAL A 17 20.95 6.43 -15.13
N ILE A 18 21.57 5.46 -15.82
CA ILE A 18 21.08 4.08 -15.88
C ILE A 18 21.12 3.44 -14.49
N PHE A 19 22.25 3.58 -13.80
CA PHE A 19 22.45 2.96 -12.48
C PHE A 19 21.43 3.47 -11.45
N TRP A 20 21.29 4.79 -11.31
CA TRP A 20 20.42 5.38 -10.30
C TRP A 20 18.93 5.27 -10.67
N SER A 21 18.56 5.32 -11.95
CA SER A 21 17.19 5.05 -12.38
C SER A 21 16.73 3.63 -11.99
N LEU A 22 17.58 2.62 -12.21
CA LEU A 22 17.27 1.26 -11.80
C LEU A 22 17.26 1.10 -10.28
N ALA A 23 18.25 1.66 -9.57
CA ALA A 23 18.31 1.59 -8.11
C ALA A 23 17.05 2.20 -7.46
N MET A 24 16.62 3.38 -7.89
CA MET A 24 15.38 4.00 -7.41
C MET A 24 14.13 3.24 -7.87
N GLY A 25 14.13 2.76 -9.12
CA GLY A 25 13.03 1.96 -9.67
C GLY A 25 12.78 0.68 -8.88
N PHE A 26 13.85 -0.02 -8.45
CA PHE A 26 13.74 -1.21 -7.61
C PHE A 26 13.52 -0.90 -6.12
N ALA A 27 13.98 0.25 -5.62
CA ALA A 27 13.72 0.65 -4.24
C ALA A 27 12.22 0.71 -3.93
N GLY A 28 11.39 1.18 -4.87
CA GLY A 28 9.92 1.24 -4.70
C GLY A 28 9.27 -0.12 -4.40
N PRO A 29 9.37 -1.13 -5.30
CA PRO A 29 8.84 -2.47 -5.06
C PRO A 29 9.38 -3.13 -3.79
N ILE A 30 10.67 -2.95 -3.48
CA ILE A 30 11.27 -3.46 -2.23
C ILE A 30 10.58 -2.83 -1.01
N MET A 31 10.33 -1.52 -1.03
CA MET A 31 9.63 -0.83 0.06
C MET A 31 8.18 -1.29 0.18
N VAL A 32 7.48 -1.55 -0.92
CA VAL A 32 6.09 -2.09 -0.87
C VAL A 32 6.03 -3.43 -0.14
N LEU A 33 7.06 -4.27 -0.26
CA LEU A 33 7.10 -5.56 0.41
C LEU A 33 7.59 -5.47 1.86
N THR A 34 8.56 -4.59 2.13
CA THR A 34 9.24 -4.53 3.44
C THR A 34 8.59 -3.56 4.42
N VAL A 35 8.06 -2.42 3.97
CA VAL A 35 7.53 -1.37 4.84
C VAL A 35 6.19 -1.75 5.52
N PRO A 36 5.20 -2.35 4.84
CA PRO A 36 3.93 -2.71 5.47
C PRO A 36 4.04 -3.64 6.70
N PRO A 37 4.82 -4.75 6.69
CA PRO A 37 4.95 -5.59 7.87
C PRO A 37 5.62 -4.84 9.04
N ILE A 38 6.65 -4.02 8.77
CA ILE A 38 7.32 -3.20 9.79
C ILE A 38 6.35 -2.18 10.41
N ARG A 39 5.53 -1.53 9.58
CA ARG A 39 4.50 -0.59 10.07
C ARG A 39 3.46 -1.29 10.93
N LYS A 40 3.01 -2.49 10.52
CA LYS A 40 2.08 -3.30 11.32
C LYS A 40 2.66 -3.70 12.68
N SER A 41 3.96 -4.04 12.76
CA SER A 41 4.60 -4.33 14.05
C SER A 41 4.68 -3.11 14.99
N PHE A 42 4.67 -1.90 14.46
CA PHE A 42 4.59 -0.66 15.25
C PHE A 42 3.15 -0.26 15.59
N GLY A 43 2.17 -1.15 15.38
CA GLY A 43 0.77 -0.91 15.74
C GLY A 43 -0.03 -0.10 14.72
N TYR A 44 0.52 0.18 13.54
CA TYR A 44 -0.24 0.80 12.46
C TYR A 44 -1.39 -0.12 12.00
N LYS A 45 -2.61 0.39 12.09
CA LYS A 45 -3.82 -0.25 11.54
C LYS A 45 -4.29 0.50 10.30
N GLN A 46 -4.65 -0.23 9.26
CA GLN A 46 -5.24 0.35 8.06
C GLN A 46 -6.61 0.93 8.41
N ALA A 47 -6.92 2.11 7.86
CA ALA A 47 -8.25 2.70 8.00
C ALA A 47 -9.32 1.78 7.40
N GLU A 48 -10.49 1.76 8.02
CA GLU A 48 -11.64 1.05 7.49
C GLU A 48 -12.08 1.67 6.16
N ARG A 49 -12.63 0.84 5.27
CA ARG A 49 -13.07 1.30 3.95
C ARG A 49 -14.32 2.18 4.10
N ILE A 50 -14.26 3.37 3.52
CA ILE A 50 -15.42 4.28 3.49
C ILE A 50 -16.57 3.61 2.72
N PRO A 51 -17.82 3.67 3.23
CA PRO A 51 -18.98 3.19 2.50
C PRO A 51 -19.13 3.92 1.16
N THR A 52 -19.27 3.14 0.09
CA THR A 52 -19.50 3.68 -1.27
C THR A 52 -20.97 3.62 -1.67
N THR A 53 -21.80 2.98 -0.85
CA THR A 53 -23.22 2.75 -1.08
C THR A 53 -23.99 2.94 0.23
N PHE A 54 -25.32 3.08 0.12
CA PHE A 54 -26.18 3.14 1.29
C PHE A 54 -26.03 1.85 2.11
N PRO A 55 -25.74 1.93 3.43
CA PRO A 55 -25.53 0.76 4.26
C PRO A 55 -26.87 0.08 4.56
N VAL A 56 -27.25 -0.86 3.70
CA VAL A 56 -28.46 -1.67 3.91
C VAL A 56 -28.20 -2.68 5.04
N PRO A 57 -29.01 -2.68 6.11
CA PRO A 57 -28.86 -3.66 7.18
C PRO A 57 -29.12 -5.09 6.68
N ASN A 58 -28.25 -6.04 7.01
CA ASN A 58 -28.45 -7.45 6.70
C ASN A 58 -29.42 -8.09 7.72
N ARG A 59 -30.70 -7.72 7.65
CA ARG A 59 -31.77 -8.27 8.49
C ARG A 59 -33.07 -8.42 7.72
N PRO A 60 -33.97 -9.32 8.14
CA PRO A 60 -35.32 -9.41 7.58
C PRO A 60 -36.10 -8.10 7.74
N ARG A 61 -37.07 -7.88 6.84
CA ARG A 61 -37.99 -6.75 6.96
C ARG A 61 -38.76 -6.85 8.28
N ARG A 62 -38.91 -5.71 8.95
CA ARG A 62 -39.74 -5.56 10.16
C ARG A 62 -40.90 -4.64 9.79
N ALA A 63 -42.12 -5.05 10.15
CA ALA A 63 -43.28 -4.16 10.04
C ALA A 63 -43.08 -2.93 10.93
N VAL A 64 -43.31 -1.76 10.37
CA VAL A 64 -43.21 -0.46 11.05
C VAL A 64 -44.59 0.22 11.00
N SER A 65 -44.90 1.03 12.00
CA SER A 65 -46.15 1.80 12.07
C SER A 65 -45.88 3.24 12.53
N GLY A 66 -46.83 4.15 12.29
CA GLY A 66 -46.81 5.53 12.79
C GLY A 66 -46.81 6.65 11.73
N TYR A 67 -46.93 6.32 10.45
CA TYR A 67 -47.01 7.26 9.32
C TYR A 67 -47.95 6.73 8.22
N GLU A 68 -49.00 6.02 8.61
CA GLU A 68 -50.05 5.55 7.71
C GLU A 68 -50.90 6.73 7.18
N ASP A 69 -51.36 6.63 5.93
CA ASP A 69 -52.26 7.63 5.35
C ASP A 69 -53.62 7.64 6.09
N PRO A 70 -54.31 8.80 6.17
CA PRO A 70 -55.60 8.93 6.85
C PRO A 70 -56.72 8.06 6.28
#